data_AF-A0A357EZS7-F1
#
_entry.id   AF-A0A357EZS7-F1
#
_cell.length_a   1.000
_cell.length_b   1.000
_cell.length_c   1.000
_cell.angle_alpha   90.00
_cell.angle_beta   90.00
_cell.angle_gamma   90.00
#
_symmetry.space_group_name_H-M   'P 1'
#
loop_
_entity.id
_entity.type
_entity.pdbx_description
1 polymer ?
#
loop_
_entity_poly.entity_id
_entity_poly.type
_entity_poly.pdbx_seq_one_letter_code
_entity_poly.pdbx_strand_id
1 'polypeptide(L)'
;MQIALGNAEGTADFNIGCDTKYSSLLEFKDKNEVARTEKITIRRLDNVLPELDIARQCSRFLLKMDTQGYDTEVFAGAEGSMPKIAAIMSEVSVIPIYKGMKDYTQALELYDLAGFKLYHISNVSRSRENLIVEMNCLLRRLS
;
A
#
# COMPACT_ATOMS: atom_id res chain seq x y z
N MET A 1 -14.51 -12.75 0.56
CA MET A 1 -14.99 -11.35 0.63
C MET A 1 -14.02 -10.51 -0.19
N GLN A 2 -14.48 -9.74 -1.18
CA GLN A 2 -13.62 -8.82 -1.94
C GLN A 2 -13.63 -7.47 -1.22
N ILE A 3 -12.51 -7.12 -0.58
CA ILE A 3 -12.32 -5.84 0.09
C ILE A 3 -11.00 -5.23 -0.35
N ALA A 4 -10.93 -3.90 -0.32
CA ALA A 4 -9.69 -3.16 -0.30
C ALA A 4 -9.45 -2.58 1.11
N LEU A 5 -8.19 -2.34 1.45
CA LEU A 5 -7.84 -1.63 2.68
C LEU A 5 -7.62 -0.14 2.38
N GLY A 6 -8.00 0.72 3.32
CA GLY A 6 -7.85 2.17 3.18
C GLY A 6 -7.99 2.90 4.51
N ASN A 7 -8.01 4.23 4.45
CA ASN A 7 -8.04 5.10 5.63
C ASN A 7 -9.44 5.22 6.28
N ALA A 8 -10.50 4.82 5.58
CA ALA A 8 -11.89 4.91 6.01
C ALA A 8 -12.72 3.74 5.47
N GLU A 9 -13.82 3.42 6.16
CA GLU A 9 -14.82 2.48 5.67
C GLU A 9 -15.62 3.10 4.52
N GLY A 10 -15.99 2.30 3.53
CA GLY A 10 -16.86 2.78 2.46
C GLY A 10 -16.91 1.87 1.27
N THR A 11 -17.30 2.45 0.14
CA THR A 11 -17.30 1.79 -1.17
C THR A 11 -16.64 2.70 -2.17
N ALA A 12 -15.87 2.13 -3.09
CA ALA A 12 -15.24 2.88 -4.17
C ALA A 12 -15.24 2.07 -5.45
N ASP A 13 -15.01 2.79 -6.55
CA ASP A 13 -14.74 2.22 -7.85
C ASP A 13 -13.26 1.80 -7.89
N PHE A 14 -13.00 0.52 -8.16
CA PHE A 14 -11.68 -0.08 -8.29
C PHE A 14 -11.36 -0.26 -9.78
N ASN A 15 -10.24 0.29 -10.23
CA ASN A 15 -9.85 0.27 -11.63
C ASN A 15 -9.06 -1.01 -11.93
N ILE A 16 -9.64 -1.88 -12.75
CA ILE A 16 -8.97 -3.09 -13.23
C ILE A 16 -8.13 -2.73 -14.45
N GLY A 17 -6.82 -2.88 -14.32
CA GLY A 17 -5.87 -2.59 -15.39
C GLY A 17 -5.94 -3.61 -16.54
N CYS A 18 -5.51 -3.20 -17.73
CA CYS A 18 -5.25 -4.10 -18.87
C CYS A 18 -4.21 -5.16 -18.51
N ASP A 19 -3.17 -4.77 -17.78
CA ASP A 19 -2.37 -5.68 -16.96
C ASP A 19 -2.88 -5.61 -15.51
N THR A 20 -3.49 -6.70 -15.06
CA THR A 20 -4.19 -6.73 -13.77
C THR A 20 -3.28 -6.47 -12.58
N LYS A 21 -1.95 -6.64 -12.73
CA LYS A 21 -0.99 -6.35 -11.64
C LYS A 21 -0.96 -4.87 -11.25
N TYR A 22 -1.35 -3.97 -12.16
CA TYR A 22 -1.43 -2.53 -11.92
C TYR A 22 -2.82 -2.06 -11.50
N SER A 23 -3.76 -2.97 -11.18
CA SER A 23 -5.10 -2.58 -10.76
C SER A 23 -5.06 -1.80 -9.45
N SER A 24 -5.83 -0.73 -9.34
CA SER A 24 -5.73 0.20 -8.20
C SER A 24 -7.06 0.87 -7.87
N LEU A 25 -7.21 1.28 -6.62
CA LEU A 25 -8.24 2.23 -6.19
C LEU A 25 -8.00 3.63 -6.78
N LEU A 26 -6.77 3.97 -7.12
CA LEU A 26 -6.43 5.27 -7.70
C LEU A 26 -6.67 5.28 -9.21
N GLU A 27 -6.93 6.48 -9.73
CA GLU A 27 -7.04 6.70 -11.17
C GLU A 27 -5.65 6.59 -11.82
N PHE A 28 -5.53 5.80 -12.88
CA PHE A 28 -4.33 5.75 -13.71
C PHE A 28 -4.05 7.13 -14.32
N LYS A 29 -2.76 7.47 -14.48
CA LYS A 29 -2.40 8.68 -15.24
C LYS A 29 -2.76 8.55 -16.72
N ASP A 30 -2.53 7.37 -17.31
CA ASP A 30 -3.01 7.02 -18.64
C ASP A 30 -4.31 6.20 -18.54
N LYS A 31 -5.41 6.75 -19.06
CA LYS A 31 -6.73 6.09 -19.00
C LYS A 31 -6.84 4.86 -19.89
N ASN A 32 -5.98 4.72 -20.91
CA ASN A 32 -5.99 3.54 -21.79
C ASN A 32 -5.55 2.26 -21.07
N GLU A 33 -4.97 2.40 -19.88
CA GLU A 33 -4.57 1.29 -19.02
C GLU A 33 -5.76 0.65 -18.28
N VAL A 34 -6.95 1.24 -18.29
CA VAL A 34 -8.13 0.69 -17.59
C VAL A 34 -8.93 -0.22 -18.51
N ALA A 35 -9.04 -1.51 -18.17
CA ALA A 35 -9.85 -2.48 -18.88
C ALA A 35 -11.34 -2.43 -18.45
N ARG A 36 -11.59 -2.30 -17.14
CA ARG A 36 -12.93 -2.15 -16.56
C ARG A 36 -12.85 -1.58 -15.14
N THR A 37 -14.00 -1.28 -14.56
CA THR A 37 -14.13 -0.80 -13.18
C THR A 37 -15.09 -1.70 -12.40
N GLU A 38 -14.78 -1.98 -11.14
CA GLU A 38 -15.60 -2.79 -10.24
C GLU A 38 -15.87 -2.03 -8.94
N LYS A 39 -17.07 -2.15 -8.37
CA LYS A 39 -17.33 -1.60 -7.03
C LYS A 39 -16.78 -2.54 -5.97
N ILE A 40 -15.97 -1.99 -5.06
CA ILE A 40 -15.40 -2.74 -3.93
C ILE A 40 -15.70 -2.03 -2.60
N THR A 41 -15.76 -2.82 -1.54
CA THR A 41 -15.83 -2.31 -0.17
C THR A 41 -14.42 -1.96 0.31
N ILE A 42 -14.25 -0.75 0.83
CA ILE A 42 -13.03 -0.32 1.52
C ILE A 42 -13.24 -0.51 3.02
N ARG A 43 -12.25 -1.08 3.69
CA ARG A 43 -12.22 -1.21 5.15
C ARG A 43 -10.90 -0.71 5.73
N ARG A 44 -10.92 -0.28 6.99
CA ARG A 44 -9.69 0.00 7.74
C ARG A 44 -9.05 -1.31 8.20
N LEU A 45 -7.71 -1.38 8.20
CA LEU A 45 -7.02 -2.53 8.77
C LEU A 45 -7.40 -2.72 10.25
N ASP A 46 -7.59 -1.63 10.99
CA ASP A 46 -8.04 -1.65 12.39
C ASP A 46 -9.32 -2.47 12.61
N ASN A 47 -10.24 -2.47 11.63
CA ASN A 47 -11.51 -3.18 11.72
C ASN A 47 -11.43 -4.60 11.18
N VAL A 48 -10.56 -4.85 10.20
CA VAL A 48 -10.37 -6.17 9.59
C VAL A 48 -9.48 -7.06 10.45
N LEU A 49 -8.43 -6.52 11.05
CA LEU A 49 -7.43 -7.28 11.77
C LEU A 49 -8.01 -8.16 12.89
N PRO A 50 -8.96 -7.71 13.75
CA PRO A 50 -9.55 -8.56 14.79
C PRO A 50 -10.35 -9.77 14.27
N GLU A 51 -10.77 -9.73 13.01
CA GLU A 51 -11.50 -10.82 12.35
C GLU A 51 -10.55 -11.92 11.83
N LEU A 52 -9.25 -11.62 11.71
CA LEU A 52 -8.24 -12.54 11.21
C LEU A 52 -7.62 -13.37 12.35
N ASP A 53 -7.41 -14.66 12.13
CA ASP A 53 -6.79 -15.56 13.12
C ASP A 53 -5.39 -15.10 13.57
N ILE A 54 -4.65 -14.44 12.68
CA ILE A 54 -3.31 -13.90 12.98
C ILE A 54 -3.31 -12.92 14.16
N ALA A 55 -4.41 -12.17 14.35
CA ALA A 55 -4.51 -11.22 15.45
C ALA A 55 -4.59 -11.89 16.83
N ARG A 56 -4.92 -13.18 16.87
CA ARG A 56 -4.93 -14.02 18.09
C ARG A 56 -3.65 -14.83 18.25
N GLN A 57 -2.99 -15.20 17.15
CA GLN A 57 -1.82 -16.08 17.15
C GLN A 57 -0.49 -15.34 17.31
N CYS A 58 -0.42 -14.06 16.90
CA CYS A 58 0.82 -13.30 16.89
C CYS A 58 0.67 -12.00 17.69
N SER A 59 1.66 -11.72 18.55
CA SER A 59 1.73 -10.44 19.27
C SER A 59 2.17 -9.28 18.38
N ARG A 60 2.99 -9.58 17.36
CA ARG A 60 3.42 -8.62 16.34
C ARG A 60 3.51 -9.26 14.96
N PHE A 61 3.30 -8.49 13.90
CA PHE A 61 3.32 -8.97 12.51
C PHE A 61 4.02 -7.99 11.55
N LEU A 62 4.37 -8.50 10.37
CA LEU A 62 4.79 -7.71 9.20
C LEU A 62 3.55 -7.29 8.43
N LEU A 63 3.38 -5.99 8.16
CA LEU A 63 2.36 -5.50 7.25
C LEU A 63 2.96 -5.33 5.85
N LYS A 64 2.64 -6.25 4.93
CA LYS A 64 2.92 -6.07 3.49
C LYS A 64 1.82 -5.20 2.88
N MET A 65 2.23 -4.15 2.18
CA MET A 65 1.39 -3.27 1.37
C MET A 65 1.99 -3.26 -0.04
N ASP A 66 1.11 -3.47 -1.00
CA ASP A 66 1.38 -3.51 -2.43
C ASP A 66 0.02 -3.28 -3.07
N THR A 67 -0.46 -2.06 -2.87
CA THR A 67 -1.82 -1.64 -3.22
C THR A 67 -1.79 -0.62 -4.34
N GLN A 68 -0.75 -0.73 -5.17
CA GLN A 68 -0.63 -0.03 -6.44
C GLN A 68 -0.91 1.47 -6.27
N GLY A 69 -0.12 2.09 -5.40
CA GLY A 69 -0.20 3.52 -5.07
C GLY A 69 -1.08 3.89 -3.86
N TYR A 70 -1.86 2.95 -3.30
CA TYR A 70 -2.74 3.20 -2.15
C TYR A 70 -2.11 2.90 -0.77
N ASP A 71 -0.82 2.53 -0.75
CA ASP A 71 -0.12 1.98 0.42
C ASP A 71 -0.16 2.93 1.63
N THR A 72 -0.01 4.23 1.40
CA THR A 72 -0.05 5.22 2.50
C THR A 72 -1.44 5.38 3.11
N GLU A 73 -2.50 5.09 2.35
CA GLU A 73 -3.88 5.12 2.85
C GLU A 73 -4.20 3.85 3.65
N VAL A 74 -3.70 2.68 3.20
CA VAL A 74 -3.73 1.44 3.98
C VAL A 74 -3.00 1.62 5.31
N PHE A 75 -1.82 2.25 5.28
CA PHE A 75 -1.03 2.54 6.47
C PHE A 75 -1.79 3.46 7.44
N ALA A 76 -2.47 4.51 6.94
CA ALA A 76 -3.32 5.37 7.77
C ALA A 76 -4.51 4.60 8.39
N GLY A 77 -5.08 3.64 7.66
CA GLY A 77 -6.13 2.74 8.15
C GLY A 77 -5.67 1.74 9.22
N ALA A 78 -4.38 1.68 9.52
CA ALA A 78 -3.75 0.78 10.49
C ALA A 78 -3.31 1.49 11.79
N GLU A 79 -3.72 2.74 12.00
CA GLU A 79 -3.31 3.55 13.15
C GLU A 79 -3.54 2.85 14.50
N GLY A 80 -4.73 2.28 14.72
CA GLY A 80 -5.04 1.54 15.96
C GLY A 80 -4.27 0.23 16.11
N SER A 81 -3.86 -0.35 14.97
CA SER A 81 -3.10 -1.61 14.89
C SER A 81 -1.59 -1.40 14.98
N MET A 82 -1.12 -0.15 14.92
CA MET A 82 0.30 0.19 14.83
C MET A 82 1.19 -0.42 15.93
N PRO A 83 0.75 -0.55 17.20
CA PRO A 83 1.55 -1.21 18.23
C PRO A 83 1.87 -2.69 17.92
N LYS A 84 1.03 -3.36 17.13
CA LYS A 84 1.21 -4.75 16.71
C LYS A 84 2.05 -4.89 15.42
N ILE A 85 2.38 -3.80 14.74
CA ILE A 85 3.18 -3.86 13.51
C ILE A 85 4.66 -3.79 13.88
N ALA A 86 5.41 -4.87 13.61
CA ALA A 86 6.85 -4.94 13.84
C ALA A 86 7.67 -4.35 12.69
N ALA A 87 7.16 -4.54 11.48
CA ALA A 87 7.79 -4.10 10.25
C ALA A 87 6.69 -3.84 9.22
N ILE A 88 7.03 -3.04 8.21
CA ILE A 88 6.21 -2.80 7.04
C ILE A 88 7.03 -3.13 5.80
N MET A 89 6.40 -3.71 4.79
CA MET A 89 6.97 -3.83 3.45
C MET A 89 6.03 -3.14 2.50
N SER A 90 6.43 -2.01 1.93
CA SER A 90 5.60 -1.22 1.01
C SER A 90 6.25 -1.14 -0.36
N GLU A 91 5.45 -1.33 -1.40
CA GLU A 91 5.84 -0.99 -2.76
C GLU A 91 5.61 0.51 -2.99
N VAL A 92 6.69 1.26 -3.17
CA VAL A 92 6.65 2.72 -3.36
C VAL A 92 7.17 3.09 -4.74
N SER A 93 6.65 4.16 -5.33
CA SER A 93 7.07 4.60 -6.66
C SER A 93 7.93 5.85 -6.61
N VAL A 94 9.05 5.80 -7.33
CA VAL A 94 9.90 6.96 -7.65
C VAL A 94 9.26 7.79 -8.76
N ILE A 95 8.64 7.11 -9.72
CA ILE A 95 7.89 7.73 -10.81
C ILE A 95 6.41 7.38 -10.59
N PRO A 96 5.58 8.32 -10.11
CA PRO A 96 4.19 8.02 -9.78
C PRO A 96 3.38 7.58 -11.02
N ILE A 97 2.72 6.43 -10.93
CA ILE A 97 1.91 5.83 -12.01
C ILE A 97 0.44 6.26 -11.93
N TYR A 98 -0.05 6.54 -10.71
CA TYR A 98 -1.43 6.93 -10.45
C TYR A 98 -1.54 8.43 -10.13
N LYS A 99 -2.74 8.99 -10.32
CA LYS A 99 -3.04 10.37 -9.92
C LYS A 99 -3.19 10.46 -8.41
N GLY A 100 -2.56 11.46 -7.81
CA GLY A 100 -2.68 11.75 -6.38
C GLY A 100 -1.94 10.77 -5.45
N MET A 101 -1.24 9.77 -5.98
CA MET A 101 -0.40 8.91 -5.15
C MET A 101 0.78 9.69 -4.57
N LYS A 102 1.19 9.32 -3.35
CA LYS A 102 2.42 9.82 -2.74
C LYS A 102 3.62 9.15 -3.39
N ASP A 103 4.69 9.91 -3.65
CA ASP A 103 5.94 9.32 -4.13
C ASP A 103 6.71 8.63 -2.99
N TYR A 104 7.82 7.98 -3.36
CA TYR A 104 8.65 7.26 -2.40
C TYR A 104 9.18 8.15 -1.27
N THR A 105 9.51 9.42 -1.50
CA THR A 105 10.03 10.29 -0.44
C THR A 105 8.96 10.58 0.60
N GLN A 106 7.75 10.90 0.14
CA GLN A 106 6.61 11.17 0.99
C GLN A 106 6.16 9.91 1.75
N ALA A 107 6.13 8.76 1.10
CA ALA A 107 5.80 7.49 1.75
C ALA A 107 6.83 7.13 2.84
N LEU A 108 8.12 7.22 2.52
CA LEU A 108 9.19 6.92 3.47
C LEU A 108 9.22 7.91 4.65
N GLU A 109 8.96 9.20 4.41
CA GLU A 109 8.85 10.20 5.48
C GLU A 109 7.70 9.87 6.44
N LEU A 110 6.52 9.50 5.92
CA LEU A 110 5.38 9.08 6.75
C LEU A 110 5.73 7.87 7.62
N TYR A 111 6.42 6.89 7.05
CA TYR A 111 6.84 5.70 7.78
C TYR A 111 7.90 6.01 8.83
N ASP A 112 8.85 6.89 8.49
CA ASP A 112 9.91 7.33 9.41
C ASP A 112 9.35 8.07 10.62
N LEU A 113 8.41 9.00 10.39
CA LEU A 113 7.68 9.73 11.43
C LEU A 113 6.87 8.80 12.35
N ALA A 114 6.38 7.68 11.83
CA ALA A 114 5.69 6.65 12.60
C ALA A 114 6.64 5.67 13.34
N GLY A 115 7.95 5.90 13.24
CA GLY A 115 8.99 5.15 13.93
C GLY A 115 9.51 3.92 13.17
N PHE A 116 9.20 3.79 11.88
CA PHE A 116 9.73 2.72 11.02
C PHE A 116 10.96 3.21 10.26
N LYS A 117 12.10 2.56 10.47
CA LYS A 117 13.35 2.89 9.77
C LYS A 117 13.56 1.96 8.59
N LEU A 118 13.99 2.54 7.47
CA LEU A 118 14.31 1.80 6.26
C LEU A 118 15.40 0.76 6.54
N TYR A 119 15.12 -0.49 6.19
CA TYR A 119 15.98 -1.64 6.47
C TYR A 119 16.50 -2.30 5.19
N HIS A 120 15.66 -2.40 4.16
CA HIS A 120 16.07 -2.96 2.87
C HIS A 120 15.27 -2.34 1.73
N ILE A 121 15.91 -2.23 0.56
CA ILE A 121 15.30 -1.77 -0.69
C ILE A 121 15.60 -2.80 -1.77
N SER A 122 14.61 -3.16 -2.57
CA SER A 122 14.79 -3.93 -3.80
C SER A 122 14.05 -3.30 -4.98
N ASN A 123 14.63 -3.45 -6.16
CA ASN A 123 14.06 -2.89 -7.39
C ASN A 123 12.87 -3.73 -7.87
N VAL A 124 11.76 -3.07 -8.25
CA VAL A 124 10.59 -3.72 -8.86
C VAL A 124 10.62 -3.53 -10.36
N SER A 125 10.62 -2.28 -10.82
CA SER A 125 10.46 -1.93 -12.22
C SER A 125 11.35 -0.74 -12.60
N ARG A 126 11.67 -0.65 -13.90
CA ARG A 126 12.45 0.44 -14.48
C ARG A 126 11.78 1.00 -15.72
N SER A 127 12.01 2.29 -15.98
CA SER A 127 11.62 2.93 -17.23
C SER A 127 12.52 2.47 -18.39
N ARG A 128 12.18 2.87 -19.62
CA ARG A 128 13.00 2.58 -20.81
C ARG A 128 14.41 3.19 -20.72
N GLU A 129 14.53 4.30 -20.01
CA GLU A 129 15.78 5.02 -19.72
C GLU A 129 16.53 4.44 -18.51
N ASN A 130 16.10 3.28 -17.99
CA ASN A 130 16.64 2.60 -16.80
C ASN A 130 16.48 3.37 -15.48
N LEU A 131 15.59 4.37 -15.40
CA LEU A 131 15.23 4.99 -14.13
C LEU A 131 14.41 4.01 -13.28
N ILE A 132 14.59 4.01 -11.96
CA ILE A 132 13.73 3.22 -11.07
C ILE A 132 12.32 3.81 -11.13
N VAL A 133 11.31 2.96 -11.33
CA VAL A 133 9.89 3.35 -11.33
C VAL A 133 9.27 2.97 -9.99
N GLU A 134 9.38 1.70 -9.60
CA GLU A 134 8.91 1.17 -8.32
C GLU A 134 10.01 0.42 -7.59
N MET A 135 9.91 0.41 -6.27
CA MET A 135 10.79 -0.35 -5.38
C MET A 135 9.99 -0.92 -4.21
N ASN A 136 10.43 -2.08 -3.72
CA ASN A 136 9.99 -2.60 -2.44
C ASN A 136 10.89 -2.03 -1.34
N CYS A 137 10.26 -1.43 -0.34
CA CYS A 137 10.93 -0.93 0.86
C CYS A 137 10.47 -1.74 2.07
N LEU A 138 11.39 -2.48 2.69
CA LEU A 138 11.19 -3.11 3.99
C LEU A 138 11.69 -2.15 5.07
N LEU A 139 10.81 -1.77 5.99
CA LEU A 139 11.11 -0.91 7.13
C LEU A 139 10.79 -1.63 8.43
N ARG A 140 11.62 -1.43 9.46
CA ARG A 140 11.45 -2.03 10.78
C ARG A 140 11.27 -0.97 11.84
N ARG A 141 10.44 -1.24 12.83
CA ARG A 141 10.35 -0.38 14.01
C ARG A 141 11.57 -0.62 14.90
N LEU A 142 12.25 0.46 15.30
CA LEU A 142 13.32 0.36 16.30
C LEU A 142 12.66 0.09 17.66
N SER A 143 13.10 -0.98 18.33
CA SER A 143 12.68 -1.36 19.69
C SER A 143 13.33 -0.48 20.74
#